data_AF-A0A0T9TZD6-F1
#
_entry.id   AF-A0A0T9TZD6-F1
#
_cell.length_a   1.000
_cell.length_b   1.000
_cell.length_c   1.000
_cell.angle_alpha   90.00
_cell.angle_beta   90.00
_cell.angle_gamma   90.00
#
_symmetry.space_group_name_H-M   'P 1'
#
loop_
_entity.id
_entity.type
_entity.pdbx_description
1 polymer ?
#
loop_
_entity_poly.entity_id
_entity_poly.type
_entity_poly.pdbx_seq_one_letter_code
_entity_poly.pdbx_strand_id
1 'polypeptide(L)' 'MSHQERNGVRAAYIHKAEFLDERRLMLQWWADFLDTNREKVVSPFDFAKQYVPQ' A
#
# COMPACT_ATOMS: atom_id res chain seq x y z
N MET A 1 39.94 12.85 9.90
CA MET A 1 38.88 11.84 9.59
C MET A 1 37.75 12.58 8.90
N SER A 2 37.86 12.85 7.60
CA SER A 2 37.43 12.01 6.46
C SER A 2 35.99 11.54 6.59
N HIS A 3 35.16 12.08 5.71
CA HIS A 3 33.75 11.81 5.44
C HIS A 3 33.28 10.41 5.87
N GLN A 4 32.32 10.39 6.81
CA GLN A 4 31.41 9.27 6.92
C GLN A 4 30.56 9.24 5.65
N GLU A 5 30.84 8.31 4.74
CA GLU A 5 29.88 7.92 3.72
C GLU A 5 28.62 7.42 4.42
N ARG A 6 27.64 8.31 4.62
CA ARG A 6 26.29 7.91 4.97
C ARG A 6 25.79 7.10 3.80
N ASN A 7 25.67 5.79 3.96
CA ASN A 7 25.08 4.85 3.02
C ASN A 7 23.65 5.30 2.63
N GLY A 8 23.54 6.25 1.69
CA GLY A 8 22.28 6.84 1.24
C GLY A 8 21.34 5.79 0.64
N VAL A 9 21.92 4.70 0.11
CA VAL A 9 21.20 3.51 -0.31
C VAL A 9 20.42 2.90 0.87
N ARG A 10 21.08 2.63 2.00
CA ARG A 10 20.45 2.02 3.17
C ARG A 10 19.37 2.91 3.79
N ALA A 11 19.59 4.22 3.83
CA ALA A 11 18.59 5.18 4.30
C ALA A 11 17.34 5.21 3.38
N ALA A 12 17.53 5.14 2.06
CA ALA A 12 16.41 5.05 1.12
C ALA A 12 15.60 3.76 1.25
N TYR A 13 16.25 2.63 1.58
CA TYR A 13 15.57 1.36 1.83
C TYR A 13 14.83 1.33 3.17
N ILE A 14 15.40 1.92 4.24
CA ILE A 14 14.74 2.01 5.56
C ILE A 14 13.50 2.90 5.47
N HIS A 15 13.60 4.09 4.85
CA HIS A 15 12.45 5.00 4.69
C HIS A 15 11.38 4.47 3.73
N LYS A 16 11.74 3.66 2.72
CA LYS A 16 10.74 3.05 1.83
C LYS A 16 10.01 1.88 2.50
N ALA A 17 10.69 1.13 3.35
CA ALA A 17 10.13 -0.05 4.00
C ALA A 17 9.08 0.28 5.08
N GLU A 18 9.20 1.45 5.71
CA GLU A 18 8.33 1.89 6.81
C GLU A 18 6.84 1.90 6.47
N PHE A 19 6.48 2.10 5.20
CA PHE A 19 5.08 2.16 4.75
C PHE A 19 4.72 1.06 3.73
N LEU A 20 5.53 0.00 3.62
CA LEU A 20 5.27 -1.04 2.62
C LEU A 20 4.03 -1.86 2.95
N ASP A 21 3.77 -2.12 4.23
CA ASP A 21 2.66 -2.96 4.65
C ASP A 21 1.33 -2.21 4.53
N GLU A 22 1.28 -0.92 4.89
CA GLU A 22 0.14 -0.05 4.66
C GLU A 22 -0.15 0.11 3.16
N ARG A 23 0.90 0.28 2.34
CA ARG A 23 0.74 0.33 0.88
C ARG A 23 0.19 -0.97 0.31
N ARG A 24 0.67 -2.12 0.79
CA ARG A 24 0.14 -3.43 0.37
C ARG A 24 -1.34 -3.55 0.71
N LEU A 25 -1.73 -3.16 1.91
CA LEU A 25 -3.12 -3.20 2.34
C LEU A 25 -4.00 -2.28 1.49
N MET A 26 -3.55 -1.05 1.21
CA MET A 26 -4.26 -0.14 0.32
C MET A 26 -4.38 -0.64 -1.12
N LEU A 27 -3.31 -1.22 -1.67
CA LEU A 27 -3.30 -1.74 -3.03
C LEU A 27 -4.13 -3.02 -3.18
N GLN A 28 -4.14 -3.89 -2.16
CA GLN A 28 -5.01 -5.06 -2.13
C GLN A 28 -6.48 -4.64 -2.09
N TRP A 29 -6.82 -3.70 -1.20
CA TRP A 29 -8.17 -3.12 -1.14
C TRP A 29 -8.59 -2.54 -2.50
N TRP A 30 -7.68 -1.83 -3.19
CA TRP A 30 -7.94 -1.27 -4.51
C TRP A 30 -8.16 -2.33 -5.58
N ALA A 31 -7.38 -3.41 -5.57
CA ALA A 31 -7.56 -4.54 -6.49
C ALA A 31 -8.94 -5.19 -6.29
N ASP A 32 -9.30 -5.51 -5.04
CA ASP A 32 -10.57 -6.16 -4.71
C ASP A 32 -11.77 -5.26 -5.05
N PHE A 33 -11.64 -3.94 -4.84
CA PHE A 33 -12.65 -2.96 -5.23
C PHE A 33 -12.87 -2.94 -6.76
N LEU A 34 -11.78 -2.91 -7.53
CA LEU A 34 -11.86 -2.90 -9.00
C LEU A 34 -12.44 -4.21 -9.52
N ASP A 35 -12.02 -5.34 -8.98
CA ASP A 35 -12.53 -6.64 -9.40
C ASP A 35 -14.02 -6.80 -9.09
N THR A 36 -14.47 -6.34 -7.92
CA THR A 36 -15.91 -6.28 -7.59
C THR A 36 -16.68 -5.41 -8.61
N ASN A 37 -16.10 -4.28 -9.03
CA ASN A 37 -16.71 -3.39 -10.01
C ASN A 37 -16.78 -3.96 -11.43
N ARG A 38 -16.03 -5.02 -11.75
CA ARG A 38 -16.18 -5.74 -13.03
C ARG A 38 -17.51 -6.49 -13.11
N GLU A 39 -18.02 -6.95 -11.97
CA GLU A 39 -19.26 -7.73 -11.89
C GLU A 39 -20.46 -6.85 -11.52
N LYS A 40 -20.26 -5.85 -10.65
CA LYS A 40 -21.32 -4.99 -10.13
C LYS A 40 -20.81 -3.59 -9.83
N VAL A 41 -21.47 -2.57 -10.37
CA VAL A 41 -21.18 -1.18 -10.02
C VAL A 41 -21.40 -0.96 -8.53
N VAL A 42 -20.32 -0.66 -7.80
CA VAL A 42 -20.35 -0.41 -6.36
C VAL A 42 -19.52 0.82 -6.05
N SER A 43 -20.05 1.71 -5.21
CA SER A 43 -19.30 2.91 -4.81
C SER A 43 -18.14 2.52 -3.87
N PRO A 44 -17.03 3.29 -3.84
CA PRO A 44 -15.95 3.05 -2.89
C PRO A 44 -16.41 3.02 -1.42
N PHE A 45 -17.41 3.85 -1.09
CA PHE A 45 -17.93 3.95 0.27
C PHE A 45 -18.76 2.72 0.67
N ASP A 46 -19.56 2.20 -0.24
CA ASP A 46 -20.35 0.99 0.01
C ASP A 46 -19.47 -0.26 0.06
N PHE A 47 -18.42 -0.31 -0.78
CA PHE A 47 -17.41 -1.37 -0.72
C PHE A 47 -16.67 -1.37 0.62
N ALA A 48 -16.22 -0.20 1.08
CA ALA A 48 -15.51 -0.07 2.37
C ALA A 48 -16.32 -0.58 3.57
N LYS A 49 -17.65 -0.47 3.55
CA LYS A 49 -18.52 -0.98 4.62
C LYS A 49 -18.62 -2.51 4.65
N GLN A 50 -18.42 -3.15 3.50
CA GLN A 50 -18.56 -4.59 3.33
C GLN A 50 -17.21 -5.31 3.34
N TYR A 51 -16.13 -4.57 3.10
CA TYR A 51 -14.78 -5.09 3.00
C TYR A 51 -14.31 -5.68 4.33
N VAL A 52 -14.00 -6.97 4.32
CA VAL A 52 -13.30 -7.66 5.39
C VAL A 52 -12.00 -8.20 4.79
N PRO A 53 -10.82 -7.69 5.18
CA PRO A 53 -9.57 -8.22 4.68
C PRO A 53 -9.41 -9.68 5.14
N GLN A 54 -8.95 -10.53 4.22
CA GLN A 54 -8.61 -11.93 4.46
C GLN A 54 -7.32 -12.06 5.27
#